data_AF-A0AB36J9M1-F1
#
_entry.id   AF-A0AB36J9M1-F1
#
_cell.length_a   1.000
_cell.length_b   1.000
_cell.length_c   1.000
_cell.angle_alpha   90.00
_cell.angle_beta   90.00
_cell.angle_gamma   90.00
#
_symmetry.space_group_name_H-M   'P 1'
#
loop_
_entity.id
_entity.type
_entity.pdbx_description
1 polymer ?
#
loop_
_entity_poly.entity_id
_entity_poly.type
_entity_poly.pdbx_seq_one_letter_code
_entity_poly.pdbx_strand_id
1 'polypeptide(L)'
;MDKKGDLQVHLSILKAFNPDFLIEMLETAHYFEQWDKLLYTADILYSYAQRIYEERQYCKAMGMTIPLVRMKRPLVYYFGFSQQMRGVACQHLGDYEQARDSIYRELGWLEDLGTDGQEIAREFRHLAKVNLYAVEISSGKIELLDDYVRFLQTYPEGMLDGLVVIMQTALCYGLNVDEQLSHLTDGISEIKSEHDNNAQSKYRKFCYLVNLYNMRRA
;
A
#
# COMPACT_ATOMS: atom_id res chain seq x y z
N MET A 1 7.79 -20.22 -33.36
CA MET A 1 7.64 -20.72 -31.98
C MET A 1 6.19 -21.11 -31.77
N ASP A 2 5.94 -22.32 -31.28
CA ASP A 2 4.60 -22.86 -31.09
C ASP A 2 3.93 -22.19 -29.89
N LYS A 3 3.07 -21.20 -30.17
CA LYS A 3 2.34 -20.43 -29.15
C LYS A 3 1.53 -21.31 -28.20
N LYS A 4 1.17 -22.53 -28.63
CA LYS A 4 0.38 -23.47 -27.83
C LYS A 4 1.23 -24.15 -26.76
N GLY A 5 2.50 -24.46 -27.07
CA GLY A 5 3.47 -25.02 -26.14
C GLY A 5 3.85 -24.04 -25.03
N ASP A 6 4.16 -22.79 -25.39
CA ASP A 6 4.51 -21.74 -24.42
C ASP A 6 3.34 -21.42 -23.48
N LEU A 7 2.11 -21.35 -24.00
CA LEU A 7 0.90 -21.12 -23.20
C LEU A 7 0.70 -22.21 -22.15
N GLN A 8 0.90 -23.48 -22.52
CA GLN A 8 0.72 -24.63 -21.64
C GLN A 8 1.76 -24.66 -20.51
N VAL A 9 3.00 -24.26 -20.79
CA VAL A 9 4.07 -24.14 -19.79
C VAL A 9 3.77 -23.01 -18.81
N HIS A 10 3.40 -21.82 -19.30
CA HIS A 10 3.03 -20.69 -18.45
C HIS A 10 1.84 -21.01 -17.53
N LEU A 11 0.83 -21.69 -18.07
CA LEU A 11 -0.33 -22.08 -17.31
C LEU A 11 -0.02 -23.08 -16.18
N SER A 12 0.93 -23.98 -16.42
CA SER A 12 1.38 -24.96 -15.43
C SER A 12 2.09 -24.28 -14.25
N ILE A 13 2.89 -23.26 -14.52
CA ILE A 13 3.57 -22.46 -13.49
C ILE A 13 2.55 -21.68 -12.65
N LEU A 14 1.59 -20.99 -13.30
CA LEU A 14 0.56 -20.22 -12.60
C LEU A 14 -0.30 -21.09 -11.68
N LYS A 15 -0.61 -22.34 -12.09
CA LYS A 15 -1.37 -23.29 -11.27
C LYS A 15 -0.59 -23.87 -10.11
N ALA A 16 0.74 -23.96 -10.22
CA ALA A 16 1.59 -24.52 -9.18
C ALA A 16 1.91 -23.50 -8.08
N PHE A 17 1.92 -22.20 -8.41
CA PHE A 17 2.25 -21.13 -7.48
C PHE A 17 1.01 -20.52 -6.82
N ASN A 18 1.04 -20.38 -5.49
CA ASN A 18 -0.01 -19.69 -4.74
C ASN A 18 0.40 -18.24 -4.45
N PRO A 19 -0.30 -17.22 -5.01
CA PRO A 19 0.07 -15.81 -4.80
C PRO A 19 -0.07 -15.33 -3.37
N ASP A 20 -0.81 -16.04 -2.51
CA ASP A 20 -0.96 -15.65 -1.12
C ASP A 20 0.37 -15.71 -0.34
N PHE A 21 1.36 -16.49 -0.80
CA PHE A 21 2.71 -16.43 -0.22
C PHE A 21 3.40 -15.07 -0.48
N LEU A 22 3.12 -14.41 -1.60
CA LEU A 22 3.65 -13.07 -1.88
C LEU A 22 2.99 -12.03 -0.97
N ILE A 23 1.72 -12.22 -0.60
CA ILE A 23 1.02 -11.37 0.38
C ILE A 23 1.73 -11.44 1.73
N GLU A 24 1.97 -12.65 2.23
CA GLU A 24 2.68 -12.85 3.52
C GLU A 24 4.10 -12.25 3.48
N MET A 25 4.81 -12.38 2.35
CA MET A 25 6.12 -11.76 2.16
C MET A 25 6.08 -10.23 2.17
N LEU A 26 5.07 -9.63 1.53
CA LEU A 26 4.86 -8.18 1.53
C LEU A 26 4.54 -7.67 2.94
N GLU A 27 3.62 -8.31 3.64
CA GLU A 27 3.26 -7.95 5.02
C GLU A 27 4.48 -8.04 5.94
N THR A 28 5.29 -9.09 5.79
CA THR A 28 6.54 -9.27 6.54
C THR A 28 7.56 -8.17 6.19
N ALA A 29 7.78 -7.90 4.90
CA ALA A 29 8.72 -6.86 4.47
C ALA A 29 8.28 -5.47 4.96
N HIS A 30 6.99 -5.18 4.92
CA HIS A 30 6.41 -3.94 5.43
C HIS A 30 6.61 -3.82 6.94
N TYR A 31 6.31 -4.88 7.70
CA TYR A 31 6.49 -4.93 9.15
C TYR A 31 7.94 -4.65 9.58
N PHE A 32 8.91 -5.21 8.86
CA PHE A 32 10.34 -5.01 9.13
C PHE A 32 10.95 -3.82 8.39
N GLU A 33 10.15 -2.96 7.75
CA GLU A 33 10.61 -1.79 7.01
C GLU A 33 11.67 -2.10 5.92
N GLN A 34 11.58 -3.29 5.30
CA GLN A 34 12.48 -3.74 4.24
C GLN A 34 11.99 -3.20 2.88
N TRP A 35 12.09 -1.88 2.67
CA TRP A 35 11.45 -1.18 1.55
C TRP A 35 11.86 -1.69 0.16
N ASP A 36 13.14 -2.00 -0.07
CA ASP A 36 13.60 -2.58 -1.33
C ASP A 36 12.96 -3.96 -1.60
N LYS A 37 12.85 -4.78 -0.55
CA LYS A 37 12.21 -6.10 -0.65
C LYS A 37 10.70 -5.97 -0.85
N LEU A 38 10.08 -4.98 -0.20
CA LEU A 38 8.67 -4.66 -0.36
C LEU A 38 8.38 -4.28 -1.82
N LEU A 39 9.17 -3.37 -2.38
CA LEU A 39 9.10 -2.95 -3.79
C LEU A 39 9.26 -4.13 -4.75
N TYR A 40 10.34 -4.90 -4.58
CA TYR A 40 10.61 -6.07 -5.43
C TYR A 40 9.48 -7.12 -5.38
N THR A 41 8.98 -7.42 -4.19
CA THR A 41 7.90 -8.41 -4.03
C THR A 41 6.57 -7.88 -4.59
N ALA A 42 6.33 -6.57 -4.50
CA ALA A 42 5.14 -5.94 -5.06
C ALA A 42 5.13 -6.03 -6.59
N ASP A 43 6.27 -5.79 -7.24
CA ASP A 43 6.41 -5.93 -8.69
C ASP A 43 6.19 -7.38 -9.17
N ILE A 44 6.66 -8.37 -8.40
CA ILE A 44 6.37 -9.80 -8.67
C ILE A 44 4.87 -10.08 -8.55
N LEU A 45 4.22 -9.59 -7.49
CA LEU A 45 2.80 -9.81 -7.29
C LEU A 45 1.96 -9.19 -8.41
N TYR A 46 2.31 -7.96 -8.82
CA TYR A 46 1.66 -7.28 -9.94
C TYR A 46 1.83 -8.08 -11.24
N SER A 47 3.06 -8.50 -11.55
CA SER A 47 3.36 -9.28 -12.76
C SER A 47 2.59 -10.61 -12.79
N TYR A 48 2.48 -11.28 -11.64
CA TYR A 48 1.70 -12.50 -11.49
C TYR A 48 0.20 -12.24 -11.75
N ALA A 49 -0.38 -11.21 -11.12
CA ALA A 49 -1.78 -10.84 -11.33
C ALA A 49 -2.07 -10.44 -12.78
N GLN A 50 -1.16 -9.67 -13.41
CA GLN A 50 -1.23 -9.29 -14.81
C GLN A 50 -1.25 -10.51 -15.72
N ARG A 51 -0.36 -11.49 -15.49
CA ARG A 51 -0.32 -12.70 -16.31
C ARG A 51 -1.62 -13.50 -16.22
N ILE A 52 -2.21 -13.62 -15.03
CA ILE A 52 -3.53 -14.27 -14.88
C ILE A 52 -4.61 -13.50 -15.64
N TYR A 53 -4.61 -12.17 -15.54
CA TYR A 53 -5.59 -11.34 -16.24
C TYR A 53 -5.50 -11.53 -17.75
N GLU A 54 -4.31 -11.41 -18.32
CA GLU A 54 -4.06 -11.61 -19.75
C GLU A 54 -4.50 -12.99 -20.24
N GLU A 55 -4.22 -14.04 -19.45
CA GLU A 55 -4.64 -15.40 -19.78
C GLU A 55 -6.17 -15.53 -19.80
N ARG A 56 -6.87 -14.94 -18.81
CA ARG A 56 -8.33 -14.92 -18.77
C ARG A 56 -8.91 -14.23 -19.99
N GLN A 57 -8.35 -13.08 -20.36
CA GLN A 57 -8.80 -12.32 -21.54
C GLN A 57 -8.54 -13.08 -22.84
N TYR A 58 -7.38 -13.73 -22.97
CA TYR A 58 -7.07 -14.58 -24.11
C TYR A 58 -8.05 -15.75 -24.23
N CYS A 59 -8.31 -16.49 -23.14
CA CYS A 59 -9.28 -17.59 -23.14
C CYS A 59 -10.68 -17.10 -23.51
N LYS A 60 -11.13 -15.97 -22.95
CA LYS A 60 -12.42 -15.34 -23.25
C LYS A 60 -12.54 -15.00 -24.74
N ALA A 61 -11.52 -14.37 -25.31
CA ALA A 61 -11.47 -14.02 -26.74
C ALA A 61 -11.49 -15.26 -27.65
N MET A 62 -10.88 -16.37 -27.21
CA MET A 62 -10.81 -17.62 -27.97
C MET A 62 -11.98 -18.58 -27.69
N GLY A 63 -12.94 -18.22 -26.84
CA GLY A 63 -14.02 -19.10 -26.41
C GLY A 63 -13.55 -20.36 -25.67
N MET A 64 -12.36 -20.30 -25.05
CA MET A 64 -11.77 -21.41 -24.30
C MET A 64 -12.19 -21.36 -22.83
N THR A 65 -12.16 -22.52 -22.17
CA THR A 65 -12.36 -22.59 -20.72
C THR A 65 -11.29 -21.80 -19.99
N ILE A 66 -11.72 -20.84 -19.17
CA ILE A 66 -10.81 -20.06 -18.33
C ILE A 66 -10.19 -20.99 -17.28
N PRO A 67 -8.85 -21.04 -17.15
CA PRO A 67 -8.22 -21.90 -16.18
C PRO A 67 -8.48 -21.43 -14.75
N LEU A 68 -8.85 -22.37 -13.88
CA LEU A 68 -8.91 -22.12 -12.45
C LEU A 68 -7.49 -22.06 -11.89
N VAL A 69 -7.13 -20.92 -11.32
CA VAL A 69 -5.90 -20.71 -10.55
C VAL A 69 -6.28 -20.65 -9.07
N ARG A 70 -5.55 -21.38 -8.23
CA ARG A 70 -5.80 -21.42 -6.79
C ARG A 70 -5.38 -20.08 -6.18
N MET A 71 -6.36 -19.30 -5.74
CA MET A 71 -6.16 -18.02 -5.07
C MET A 71 -7.14 -17.93 -3.90
N LYS A 72 -6.71 -17.46 -2.72
CA LYS A 72 -7.62 -17.23 -1.59
C LYS A 72 -8.45 -15.96 -1.77
N ARG A 73 -7.99 -15.00 -2.58
CA ARG A 73 -8.62 -13.69 -2.77
C ARG A 73 -8.96 -13.45 -4.25
N PRO A 74 -9.89 -12.53 -4.56
CA PRO A 74 -10.18 -12.12 -5.93
C PRO A 74 -8.97 -11.49 -6.63
N LEU A 75 -8.89 -11.60 -7.96
CA LEU A 75 -7.75 -11.09 -8.74
C LEU A 75 -7.47 -9.59 -8.50
N VAL A 76 -8.53 -8.80 -8.37
CA VAL A 76 -8.46 -7.36 -8.08
C VAL A 76 -7.74 -7.04 -6.77
N TYR A 77 -7.81 -7.93 -5.78
CA TYR A 77 -7.10 -7.75 -4.52
C TYR A 77 -5.58 -7.78 -4.74
N TYR A 78 -5.07 -8.73 -5.52
CA TYR A 78 -3.64 -8.84 -5.78
C TYR A 78 -3.11 -7.64 -6.56
N PHE A 79 -3.89 -7.11 -7.50
CA PHE A 79 -3.55 -5.84 -8.17
C PHE A 79 -3.53 -4.67 -7.19
N GLY A 80 -4.59 -4.47 -6.42
CA GLY A 80 -4.67 -3.36 -5.46
C GLY A 80 -3.57 -3.40 -4.42
N PHE A 81 -3.33 -4.58 -3.84
CA PHE A 81 -2.32 -4.77 -2.80
C PHE A 81 -0.89 -4.58 -3.34
N SER A 82 -0.60 -5.09 -4.55
CA SER A 82 0.70 -4.85 -5.19
C SER A 82 0.95 -3.35 -5.41
N GLN A 83 -0.02 -2.60 -5.92
CA GLN A 83 0.14 -1.17 -6.16
C GLN A 83 0.23 -0.37 -4.86
N GLN A 84 -0.55 -0.73 -3.84
CA GLN A 84 -0.46 -0.10 -2.52
C GLN A 84 0.94 -0.28 -1.92
N MET A 85 1.45 -1.52 -1.88
CA MET A 85 2.76 -1.82 -1.29
C MET A 85 3.91 -1.17 -2.09
N ARG A 86 3.79 -1.13 -3.41
CA ARG A 86 4.73 -0.42 -4.28
C ARG A 86 4.76 1.08 -3.97
N GLY A 87 3.58 1.71 -3.85
CA GLY A 87 3.45 3.12 -3.49
C GLY A 87 4.08 3.44 -2.14
N VAL A 88 3.81 2.63 -1.12
CA VAL A 88 4.40 2.75 0.23
C VAL A 88 5.92 2.61 0.18
N ALA A 89 6.45 1.61 -0.52
CA ALA A 89 7.89 1.41 -0.66
C ALA A 89 8.57 2.62 -1.32
N CYS A 90 8.04 3.09 -2.45
CA CYS A 90 8.57 4.26 -3.16
C CYS A 90 8.53 5.53 -2.29
N GLN A 91 7.46 5.75 -1.52
CA GLN A 91 7.38 6.85 -0.56
C GLN A 91 8.54 6.81 0.44
N HIS A 92 8.78 5.66 1.06
CA HIS A 92 9.83 5.50 2.07
C HIS A 92 11.25 5.57 1.49
N LEU A 93 11.42 5.20 0.21
CA LEU A 93 12.67 5.34 -0.53
C LEU A 93 12.91 6.76 -1.06
N GLY A 94 11.94 7.68 -0.88
CA GLY A 94 12.01 9.06 -1.37
C GLY A 94 11.73 9.22 -2.86
N ASP A 95 11.28 8.16 -3.54
CA ASP A 95 10.88 8.21 -4.95
C ASP A 95 9.40 8.56 -5.07
N TYR A 96 9.11 9.84 -4.84
CA TYR A 96 7.73 10.34 -4.81
C TYR A 96 7.03 10.33 -6.17
N GLU A 97 7.78 10.32 -7.28
CA GLU A 97 7.18 10.18 -8.62
C GLU A 97 6.65 8.78 -8.83
N GLN A 98 7.46 7.76 -8.54
CA GLN A 98 7.01 6.37 -8.66
C GLN A 98 5.92 6.02 -7.65
N ALA A 99 5.96 6.62 -6.45
CA ALA A 99 4.90 6.46 -5.46
C ALA A 99 3.55 6.96 -6.01
N ARG A 100 3.53 8.14 -6.63
CA ARG A 100 2.34 8.70 -7.30
C ARG A 100 1.85 7.81 -8.43
N ASP A 101 2.72 7.35 -9.32
CA ASP A 101 2.34 6.46 -10.43
C ASP A 101 1.60 5.22 -9.91
N SER A 102 2.13 4.58 -8.85
CA SER A 102 1.47 3.43 -8.23
C SER A 102 0.11 3.76 -7.63
N ILE A 103 -0.01 4.90 -6.98
CA ILE A 103 -1.26 5.33 -6.33
C ILE A 103 -2.35 5.69 -7.35
N TYR A 104 -1.97 6.31 -8.48
CA TYR A 104 -2.90 6.71 -9.53
C TYR A 104 -3.31 5.57 -10.46
N ARG A 105 -2.65 4.40 -10.40
CA ARG A 105 -3.08 3.18 -11.08
C ARG A 105 -4.36 2.64 -10.44
N GLU A 106 -5.48 3.25 -10.77
CA GLU A 106 -6.79 2.80 -10.32
C GLU A 106 -7.15 1.41 -10.88
N LEU A 107 -8.06 0.73 -10.21
CA LEU A 107 -8.53 -0.62 -10.56
C LEU A 107 -9.78 -0.59 -11.46
N GLY A 108 -10.15 0.59 -11.98
CA GLY A 108 -11.38 0.80 -12.78
C GLY A 108 -11.37 0.14 -14.16
N TRP A 109 -10.19 -0.25 -14.66
CA TRP A 109 -10.02 -0.94 -15.94
C TRP A 109 -10.27 -2.46 -15.86
N LEU A 110 -10.36 -3.03 -14.66
CA LEU A 110 -10.60 -4.47 -14.49
C LEU A 110 -12.07 -4.81 -14.80
N GLU A 111 -12.27 -5.68 -15.79
CA GLU A 111 -13.58 -6.23 -16.13
C GLU A 111 -14.04 -7.32 -15.15
N ASP A 112 -15.35 -7.61 -15.15
CA ASP A 112 -15.95 -8.80 -14.53
C ASP A 112 -15.67 -8.94 -13.01
N LEU A 113 -15.54 -7.82 -12.29
CA LEU A 113 -15.21 -7.82 -10.85
C LEU A 113 -16.28 -8.41 -9.94
N GLY A 114 -17.54 -8.48 -10.37
CA GLY A 114 -18.68 -8.80 -9.49
C GLY A 114 -18.86 -7.76 -8.37
N THR A 115 -19.76 -8.04 -7.43
CA THR A 115 -20.01 -7.13 -6.28
C THR A 115 -18.81 -7.05 -5.35
N ASP A 116 -18.26 -8.19 -4.96
CA ASP A 116 -17.18 -8.28 -3.97
C ASP A 116 -15.90 -7.65 -4.52
N GLY A 117 -15.61 -7.85 -5.81
CA GLY A 117 -14.45 -7.21 -6.44
C GLY A 117 -14.61 -5.70 -6.60
N GLN A 118 -15.84 -5.19 -6.79
CA GLN A 118 -16.10 -3.75 -6.80
C GLN A 118 -15.90 -3.12 -5.42
N GLU A 119 -16.29 -3.81 -4.35
CA GLU A 119 -16.06 -3.37 -2.98
C GLU A 119 -14.56 -3.28 -2.68
N ILE A 120 -13.80 -4.33 -2.96
CA ILE A 120 -12.33 -4.34 -2.84
C ILE A 120 -11.70 -3.19 -3.65
N ALA A 121 -12.17 -2.96 -4.88
CA ALA A 121 -11.67 -1.87 -5.71
C ALA A 121 -11.98 -0.48 -5.13
N ARG A 122 -13.07 -0.32 -4.37
CA ARG A 122 -13.40 0.93 -3.66
C ARG A 122 -12.51 1.11 -2.43
N GLU A 123 -12.25 0.04 -1.67
CA GLU A 123 -11.33 0.06 -0.54
C GLU A 123 -9.92 0.50 -0.97
N PHE A 124 -9.36 -0.11 -2.01
CA PHE A 124 -8.03 0.30 -2.51
C PHE A 124 -8.01 1.72 -3.07
N ARG A 125 -9.10 2.22 -3.65
CA ARG A 125 -9.21 3.63 -4.05
C ARG A 125 -9.22 4.57 -2.85
N HIS A 126 -9.87 4.18 -1.76
CA HIS A 126 -9.81 4.93 -0.51
C HIS A 126 -8.38 4.96 0.05
N LEU A 127 -7.73 3.80 0.15
CA LEU A 127 -6.34 3.66 0.59
C LEU A 127 -5.35 4.46 -0.28
N ALA A 128 -5.52 4.44 -1.59
CA ALA A 128 -4.73 5.22 -2.54
C ALA A 128 -4.82 6.72 -2.23
N LYS A 129 -6.02 7.23 -1.89
CA LYS A 129 -6.20 8.63 -1.50
C LYS A 129 -5.43 8.99 -0.22
N VAL A 130 -5.39 8.08 0.76
CA VAL A 130 -4.63 8.28 2.02
C VAL A 130 -3.14 8.36 1.74
N ASN A 131 -2.64 7.40 0.97
CA ASN A 131 -1.23 7.31 0.61
C ASN A 131 -0.81 8.51 -0.25
N LEU A 132 -1.72 9.05 -1.08
CA LEU A 132 -1.44 10.23 -1.87
C LEU A 132 -1.12 11.43 -0.96
N TYR A 133 -1.95 11.72 0.05
CA TYR A 133 -1.64 12.79 0.99
C TYR A 133 -0.27 12.61 1.63
N ALA A 134 0.03 11.39 2.11
CA ALA A 134 1.31 11.07 2.72
C ALA A 134 2.50 11.32 1.78
N VAL A 135 2.39 10.90 0.51
CA VAL A 135 3.40 11.16 -0.52
C VAL A 135 3.55 12.65 -0.82
N GLU A 136 2.45 13.37 -0.98
CA GLU A 136 2.48 14.78 -1.33
C GLU A 136 3.13 15.63 -0.23
N ILE A 137 2.76 15.44 1.04
CA ILE A 137 3.38 16.17 2.16
C ILE A 137 4.84 15.77 2.33
N SER A 138 5.18 14.49 2.20
CA SER A 138 6.58 14.01 2.26
C SER A 138 7.44 14.61 1.15
N SER A 139 6.85 14.90 -0.01
CA SER A 139 7.52 15.54 -1.14
C SER A 139 7.62 17.07 -1.05
N GLY A 140 7.05 17.68 -0.01
CA GLY A 140 7.18 19.10 0.29
C GLY A 140 5.94 19.95 0.05
N LYS A 141 4.79 19.34 -0.28
CA LYS A 141 3.49 20.05 -0.34
C LYS A 141 2.88 20.21 1.04
N ILE A 142 3.58 20.94 1.90
CA ILE A 142 3.26 21.10 3.32
C ILE A 142 1.92 21.79 3.57
N GLU A 143 1.39 22.51 2.58
CA GLU A 143 0.06 23.11 2.60
C GLU A 143 -1.07 22.08 2.74
N LEU A 144 -0.82 20.81 2.43
CA LEU A 144 -1.78 19.72 2.57
C LEU A 144 -1.79 19.08 3.96
N LEU A 145 -0.97 19.56 4.90
CA LEU A 145 -0.81 18.95 6.22
C LEU A 145 -2.12 18.97 7.03
N ASP A 146 -2.85 20.07 7.03
CA ASP A 146 -4.11 20.18 7.77
C ASP A 146 -5.21 19.30 7.16
N ASP A 147 -5.23 19.19 5.83
CA ASP A 147 -6.13 18.27 5.11
C ASP A 147 -5.83 16.82 5.49
N TYR A 148 -4.54 16.49 5.61
CA TYR A 148 -4.10 15.17 6.02
C TYR A 148 -4.48 14.85 7.47
N VAL A 149 -4.32 15.79 8.40
CA VAL A 149 -4.74 15.63 9.80
C VAL A 149 -6.25 15.38 9.90
N ARG A 150 -7.07 16.18 9.20
CA ARG A 150 -8.53 15.96 9.17
C ARG A 150 -8.89 14.62 8.57
N PHE A 151 -8.13 14.16 7.57
CA PHE A 151 -8.34 12.85 7.00
C PHE A 151 -8.04 11.72 8.01
N LEU A 152 -6.91 11.80 8.73
CA LEU A 152 -6.53 10.80 9.73
C LEU A 152 -7.57 10.65 10.86
N GLN A 153 -8.24 11.74 11.25
CA GLN A 153 -9.35 11.69 12.21
C GLN A 153 -10.53 10.82 11.75
N THR A 154 -10.66 10.59 10.44
CA THR A 154 -11.70 9.74 9.85
C THR A 154 -11.23 8.33 9.52
N TYR A 155 -9.95 8.03 9.71
CA TYR A 155 -9.32 6.76 9.34
C TYR A 155 -8.37 6.25 10.45
N PRO A 156 -8.92 5.71 11.55
CA PRO A 156 -8.14 5.27 12.71
C PRO A 156 -7.06 4.24 12.36
N GLU A 157 -7.32 3.35 11.39
CA GLU A 157 -6.39 2.30 10.97
C GLU A 157 -5.08 2.86 10.39
N GLY A 158 -5.11 4.08 9.86
CA GLY A 158 -3.93 4.78 9.32
C GLY A 158 -3.26 5.75 10.29
N MET A 159 -3.78 5.89 11.52
CA MET A 159 -3.36 6.93 12.47
C MET A 159 -1.86 6.85 12.78
N LEU A 160 -1.35 5.67 13.12
CA LEU A 160 0.06 5.47 13.46
C LEU A 160 1.01 5.81 12.30
N ASP A 161 0.69 5.34 11.10
CA ASP A 161 1.51 5.62 9.91
C ASP A 161 1.46 7.12 9.58
N GLY A 162 0.29 7.75 9.70
CA GLY A 162 0.14 9.18 9.48
C GLY A 162 0.91 10.05 10.48
N LEU A 163 0.92 9.67 11.75
CA LEU A 163 1.73 10.35 12.78
C LEU A 163 3.22 10.29 12.45
N VAL A 164 3.71 9.13 11.98
CA VAL A 164 5.11 8.98 11.54
C VAL A 164 5.40 9.92 10.37
N VAL A 165 4.52 10.00 9.36
CA VAL A 165 4.68 10.89 8.21
C VAL A 165 4.69 12.36 8.63
N ILE A 166 3.78 12.78 9.51
CA ILE A 166 3.73 14.16 10.04
C ILE A 166 5.07 14.51 10.70
N MET A 167 5.56 13.65 11.60
CA MET A 167 6.81 13.91 12.32
C MET A 167 8.03 13.91 11.41
N GLN A 168 8.10 13.00 10.44
CA GLN A 168 9.18 12.96 9.45
C GLN A 168 9.16 14.23 8.58
N THR A 169 7.98 14.67 8.14
CA THR A 169 7.80 15.89 7.35
C THR A 169 8.22 17.12 8.16
N ALA A 170 7.80 17.22 9.43
CA ALA A 170 8.18 18.31 10.32
C ALA A 170 9.70 18.38 10.52
N LEU A 171 10.35 17.24 10.73
CA LEU A 171 11.81 17.15 10.83
C LEU A 171 12.51 17.47 9.51
N CYS A 172 11.99 17.05 8.37
CA CYS A 172 12.60 17.30 7.07
C CYS A 172 12.59 18.79 6.71
N TYR A 173 11.45 19.45 6.94
CA TYR A 173 11.22 20.84 6.51
C TYR A 173 11.33 21.88 7.64
N GLY A 174 11.61 21.46 8.88
CA GLY A 174 11.74 22.36 10.02
C GLY A 174 10.42 23.02 10.44
N LEU A 175 9.30 22.29 10.30
CA LEU A 175 7.96 22.81 10.59
C LEU A 175 7.65 22.72 12.08
N ASN A 176 6.80 23.60 12.59
CA ASN A 176 6.14 23.42 13.88
C ASN A 176 4.78 22.73 13.62
N VAL A 177 4.58 21.56 14.20
CA VAL A 177 3.37 20.73 14.02
C VAL A 177 2.60 20.50 15.32
N ASP A 178 2.82 21.33 16.34
CA ASP A 178 2.21 21.16 17.66
C ASP A 178 0.67 21.23 17.60
N GLU A 179 0.13 22.13 16.79
CA GLU A 179 -1.31 22.27 16.57
C GLU A 179 -1.89 21.01 15.92
N GLN A 180 -1.24 20.53 14.85
CA GLN A 180 -1.63 19.31 14.14
C GLN A 180 -1.62 18.09 15.06
N LEU A 181 -0.59 17.94 15.90
CA LEU A 181 -0.52 16.85 16.88
C LEU A 181 -1.63 16.98 17.93
N SER A 182 -1.98 18.20 18.36
CA SER A 182 -3.04 18.41 19.35
C SER A 182 -4.39 17.90 18.86
N HIS A 183 -4.67 18.01 17.55
CA HIS A 183 -5.88 17.49 16.92
C HIS A 183 -5.95 15.95 16.82
N LEU A 184 -4.84 15.25 17.09
CA LEU A 184 -4.73 13.80 17.00
C LEU A 184 -4.53 13.13 18.38
N THR A 185 -4.62 13.90 19.47
CA THR A 185 -4.33 13.44 20.85
C THR A 185 -5.18 12.24 21.28
N ASP A 186 -6.46 12.22 20.91
CA ASP A 186 -7.37 11.12 21.27
C ASP A 186 -6.91 9.81 20.61
N GLY A 187 -6.61 9.84 19.31
CA GLY A 187 -6.07 8.68 18.58
C GLY A 187 -4.72 8.21 19.14
N ILE A 188 -3.82 9.14 19.50
CA ILE A 188 -2.54 8.82 20.14
C ILE A 188 -2.76 8.07 21.47
N SER A 189 -3.75 8.49 22.24
CA SER A 189 -4.07 7.91 23.55
C SER A 189 -4.63 6.49 23.42
N GLU A 190 -5.49 6.26 22.43
CA GLU A 190 -6.02 4.93 22.11
C GLU A 190 -4.89 3.96 21.73
N ILE A 191 -4.03 4.35 20.78
CA ILE A 191 -2.88 3.57 20.35
C ILE A 191 -1.96 3.20 21.51
N LYS A 192 -1.69 4.14 22.42
CA LYS A 192 -0.83 3.90 23.59
C LYS A 192 -1.35 2.78 24.49
N SER A 193 -2.67 2.59 24.52
CA SER A 193 -3.33 1.56 25.32
C SER A 193 -3.39 0.20 24.62
N GLU A 194 -3.05 0.12 23.33
CA GLU A 194 -3.07 -1.14 22.57
C GLU A 194 -1.91 -2.07 22.97
N HIS A 195 -2.21 -3.35 23.12
CA HIS A 195 -1.21 -4.39 23.42
C HIS A 195 -0.72 -5.15 22.18
N ASP A 196 -1.08 -4.68 20.98
CA ASP A 196 -0.60 -5.27 19.74
C ASP A 196 0.89 -4.95 19.48
N ASN A 197 1.70 -5.97 19.23
CA ASN A 197 3.15 -5.81 19.07
C ASN A 197 3.52 -4.95 17.84
N ASN A 198 2.71 -4.96 16.78
CA ASN A 198 2.94 -4.18 15.57
C ASN A 198 2.66 -2.70 15.83
N ALA A 199 1.50 -2.39 16.42
CA ALA A 199 1.15 -1.05 16.87
C ALA A 199 2.24 -0.47 17.80
N GLN A 200 2.77 -1.29 18.71
CA GLN A 200 3.84 -0.90 19.64
C GLN A 200 5.17 -0.57 18.95
N SER A 201 5.55 -1.27 17.87
CA SER A 201 6.78 -0.95 17.12
C SER A 201 6.69 0.42 16.45
N LYS A 202 5.58 0.68 15.74
CA LYS A 202 5.32 1.96 15.09
C LYS A 202 5.18 3.09 16.12
N TYR A 203 4.53 2.84 17.25
CA TYR A 203 4.41 3.80 18.34
C TYR A 203 5.78 4.18 18.93
N ARG A 204 6.72 3.24 19.10
CA ARG A 204 8.09 3.54 19.53
C ARG A 204 8.81 4.43 18.53
N LYS A 205 8.63 4.19 17.22
CA LYS A 205 9.19 5.04 16.16
C LYS A 205 8.62 6.45 16.23
N PHE A 206 7.31 6.59 16.40
CA PHE A 206 6.66 7.89 16.61
C PHE A 206 7.25 8.62 17.82
N CYS A 207 7.35 7.96 18.98
CA CYS A 207 7.98 8.54 20.18
C CYS A 207 9.43 9.00 19.95
N TYR A 208 10.22 8.20 19.22
CA TYR A 208 11.58 8.58 18.85
C TYR A 208 11.61 9.86 17.99
N LEU A 209 10.72 9.97 16.99
CA LEU A 209 10.63 11.14 16.14
C LEU A 209 10.17 12.39 16.91
N VAL A 210 9.24 12.25 17.86
CA VAL A 210 8.83 13.33 18.76
C VAL A 210 10.00 13.84 19.60
N ASN A 211 10.83 12.94 20.12
CA ASN A 211 12.03 13.34 20.87
C ASN A 211 13.01 14.14 20.01
N LEU A 212 13.28 13.69 18.78
CA LEU A 212 14.13 14.43 17.84
C LEU A 212 13.56 15.81 17.50
N TYR A 213 12.25 15.88 17.29
CA TYR A 213 11.55 17.13 16.99
C TYR A 213 11.69 18.13 18.13
N ASN A 214 11.50 17.69 19.37
CA ASN A 214 11.67 18.54 20.55
C ASN A 214 13.13 19.00 20.73
N MET A 215 14.11 18.13 20.45
CA MET A 215 15.54 18.49 20.54
C MET A 215 15.95 19.56 19.53
N ARG A 216 15.33 19.62 18.34
CA ARG A 216 15.65 20.64 17.33
C ARG A 216 15.05 22.02 17.63
N ARG A 217 14.06 22.08 18.53
CA ARG A 217 13.36 23.31 18.92
C ARG A 217 13.88 23.91 20.22
N ALA A 218 14.66 23.15 20.98
CA ALA A 218 15.37 23.58 22.19
C ALA A 218 16.65 24.32 21.85
#